data_AF-A0A8T1T823-F1
#
_entry.id   AF-A0A8T1T823-F1
#
_cell.length_a   1.000
_cell.length_b   1.000
_cell.length_c   1.000
_cell.angle_alpha   90.00
_cell.angle_beta   90.00
_cell.angle_gamma   90.00
#
_symmetry.space_group_name_H-M   'P 1'
#
loop_
_entity.id
_entity.type
_entity.pdbx_description
1 polymer ?
#
loop_
_entity_poly.entity_id
_entity_poly.type
_entity_poly.pdbx_seq_one_letter_code
_entity_poly.pdbx_strand_id
1 'polypeptide(L)'
;PPGVVTVFAEDGTATKYFVSSGSITVNAVSSVQLLAEEVATLDMLDLAAAKSNLDKALSQLAAAPDETAKVGAQINVEASEALVKALE
;
A
#
# COMPACT_ATOMS: atom_id res chain seq x y z
N PRO A 1 -6.14 3.76 1.60
CA PRO A 1 -5.86 2.69 0.61
C PRO A 1 -4.35 2.52 0.49
N PRO A 2 -3.85 1.31 0.19
CA PRO A 2 -2.43 1.07 0.00
C PRO A 2 -1.87 1.89 -1.17
N GLY A 3 -0.65 2.41 -1.03
CA GLY A 3 -0.05 3.20 -2.09
C GLY A 3 1.28 3.85 -1.74
N VAL A 4 1.83 4.57 -2.72
CA VAL A 4 3.12 5.25 -2.59
C VAL A 4 2.93 6.69 -2.09
N VAL A 5 3.61 7.03 -1.01
CA VAL A 5 3.79 8.41 -0.55
C VAL A 5 5.17 8.88 -0.99
N THR A 6 5.24 10.02 -1.66
CA THR A 6 6.51 10.67 -1.98
C THR A 6 6.67 11.93 -1.15
N VAL A 7 7.74 12.02 -0.37
CA VAL A 7 8.12 13.21 0.41
C VAL A 7 9.17 13.97 -0.38
N PHE A 8 8.88 15.23 -0.68
CA PHE A 8 9.82 16.16 -1.31
C PHE A 8 10.40 17.07 -0.22
N ALA A 9 11.69 16.93 0.06
CA ALA A 9 12.40 17.80 1.00
C ALA A 9 12.81 19.13 0.34
N GLU A 10 13.14 20.13 1.17
CA GLU A 10 13.52 21.47 0.69
C GLU A 10 14.77 21.46 -0.20
N ASP A 11 15.64 20.47 -0.04
CA ASP A 11 16.84 20.26 -0.84
C ASP A 11 16.55 19.62 -2.22
N GLY A 12 15.28 19.34 -2.52
CA GLY A 12 14.83 18.69 -3.75
C GLY A 12 14.86 17.16 -3.70
N THR A 13 15.28 16.56 -2.59
CA THR A 13 15.29 15.10 -2.41
C THR A 13 13.85 14.57 -2.42
N ALA A 14 13.60 13.52 -3.21
CA ALA A 14 12.34 12.81 -3.26
C ALA A 14 12.50 11.41 -2.64
N THR A 15 11.85 11.16 -1.51
CA THR A 15 11.86 9.84 -0.85
C THR A 15 10.51 9.16 -0.99
N LYS A 16 10.50 7.92 -1.48
CA LYS A 16 9.30 7.12 -1.68
C LYS A 16 9.11 6.11 -0.55
N TYR A 17 7.87 6.01 -0.08
CA TYR A 17 7.42 5.04 0.91
C TYR A 17 6.20 4.32 0.38
N PHE A 18 6.11 3.01 0.61
CA PHE A 18 4.85 2.30 0.50
C PHE A 18 4.13 2.35 1.85
N VAL A 19 2.85 2.72 1.83
CA VAL A 19 2.01 2.86 3.02
C VAL A 19 0.80 1.96 2.84
N SER A 20 0.47 1.14 3.84
CA SER A 20 -0.67 0.22 3.79
C SER A 20 -2.01 0.95 3.98
N SER A 21 -2.12 1.66 5.09
CA SER A 21 -3.31 2.38 5.54
C SER A 21 -2.88 3.52 6.46
N GLY A 22 -3.81 4.42 6.79
CA GLY A 22 -3.49 5.55 7.65
C GLY A 22 -4.45 6.71 7.55
N SER A 23 -4.05 7.83 8.14
CA SER A 23 -4.78 9.09 8.10
C SER A 23 -3.86 10.26 7.78
N ILE A 24 -4.44 11.27 7.12
CA ILE A 24 -3.78 12.53 6.81
C ILE A 24 -4.60 13.65 7.44
N THR A 25 -3.95 14.50 8.22
CA THR A 25 -4.53 15.74 8.74
C THR A 25 -3.70 16.91 8.28
N VAL A 26 -4.32 17.83 7.54
CA VAL A 26 -3.72 19.10 7.15
C VAL A 26 -4.20 20.17 8.11
N ASN A 27 -3.27 20.81 8.82
CA ASN A 27 -3.57 21.82 9.82
C ASN A 27 -3.54 23.22 9.19
N ALA A 28 -4.27 24.17 9.80
CA ALA A 28 -4.29 25.56 9.36
C ALA A 28 -2.92 26.26 9.43
N VAL A 29 -1.99 25.76 10.26
CA VAL A 29 -0.67 26.35 10.51
C VAL A 29 0.44 25.73 9.65
N SER A 30 0.17 25.48 8.36
CA SER A 30 1.14 24.94 7.38
C SER A 30 1.89 23.68 7.85
N SER A 31 1.22 22.83 8.63
CA SER A 31 1.75 21.55 9.07
C SER A 31 0.81 20.40 8.69
N VAL A 32 1.37 19.24 8.43
CA VAL A 32 0.62 18.02 8.08
C VAL A 32 1.01 16.92 9.05
N GLN A 33 0.03 16.13 9.47
CA GLN A 33 0.24 14.86 10.19
C GLN A 33 -0.14 13.73 9.25
N LEU A 34 0.82 12.89 8.89
CA LEU A 34 0.60 11.63 8.19
C LEU A 34 0.90 10.50 9.17
N LEU A 35 -0.13 9.75 9.53
CA LEU A 35 -0.03 8.59 10.42
C LEU A 35 -0.30 7.35 9.57
N ALA A 36 0.72 6.50 9.42
CA ALA A 36 0.63 5.23 8.71
C ALA A 36 0.55 4.08 9.71
N GLU A 37 -0.27 3.08 9.40
CA GLU A 37 -0.30 1.83 10.16
C GLU A 37 0.96 1.01 9.93
N GLU A 38 1.31 0.80 8.66
CA GLU A 38 2.59 0.24 8.25
C GLU A 38 3.21 1.10 7.15
N VAL A 39 4.53 1.26 7.22
CA VAL A 39 5.31 2.02 6.26
C VAL A 39 6.62 1.29 5.99
N ALA A 40 6.97 1.15 4.71
CA ALA A 40 8.23 0.58 4.28
C ALA A 40 8.85 1.47 3.20
N THR A 41 10.18 1.55 3.17
CA THR A 41 10.87 2.07 2.00
C THR A 41 10.85 1.02 0.88
N LEU A 42 10.90 1.44 -0.38
CA LEU A 42 10.74 0.50 -1.50
C LEU A 42 11.87 -0.54 -1.59
N ASP A 43 13.05 -0.22 -1.08
CA ASP A 43 14.21 -1.13 -1.01
C ASP A 43 14.06 -2.24 0.03
N MET A 44 13.12 -2.12 0.98
CA MET A 44 12.81 -3.18 1.95
C MET A 44 11.85 -4.24 1.39
N LEU A 45 11.31 -4.03 0.20
CA LEU A 45 10.23 -4.83 -0.38
C LEU A 45 10.76 -5.65 -1.57
N ASP A 46 10.30 -6.90 -1.68
CA ASP A 46 10.71 -7.80 -2.75
C ASP A 46 9.58 -7.99 -3.79
N LEU A 47 9.89 -7.68 -5.05
CA LEU A 47 8.93 -7.75 -6.16
C LEU A 47 8.44 -9.18 -6.43
N ALA A 48 9.33 -10.18 -6.32
CA ALA A 48 8.95 -11.57 -6.58
C ALA A 48 7.98 -12.10 -5.52
N ALA A 49 8.22 -11.78 -4.26
CA ALA A 49 7.31 -12.06 -3.15
C ALA A 49 5.98 -11.33 -3.31
N ALA A 50 5.98 -10.05 -3.69
CA ALA A 50 4.76 -9.28 -3.94
C ALA A 50 3.91 -9.91 -5.06
N LYS A 51 4.52 -10.32 -6.18
CA LYS A 51 3.83 -11.02 -7.28
C LYS A 51 3.27 -12.37 -6.83
N SER A 52 4.05 -13.16 -6.10
CA SER A 52 3.57 -14.43 -5.53
C SER A 52 2.39 -14.24 -4.57
N ASN A 53 2.38 -13.17 -3.78
CA ASN A 53 1.27 -12.84 -2.89
C ASN A 53 0.02 -12.41 -3.65
N LEU A 54 0.17 -11.65 -4.74
CA LEU A 54 -0.94 -11.30 -5.63
C LEU A 54 -1.61 -12.55 -6.22
N ASP A 55 -0.82 -13.50 -6.73
CA ASP A 55 -1.37 -14.76 -7.28
C ASP A 55 -2.16 -15.56 -6.23
N LYS A 56 -1.67 -15.59 -4.98
CA LYS A 56 -2.37 -16.21 -3.85
C LYS A 56 -3.65 -15.46 -3.52
N ALA A 57 -3.63 -14.13 -3.48
CA ALA A 57 -4.80 -13.31 -3.19
C ALA A 57 -5.91 -13.50 -4.24
N LEU A 58 -5.54 -13.55 -5.53
CA LEU A 58 -6.48 -13.85 -6.62
C LEU A 58 -7.10 -15.25 -6.48
N SER A 59 -6.30 -16.24 -6.10
CA SER A 59 -6.77 -17.60 -5.84
C SER A 59 -7.76 -17.64 -4.66
N GLN A 60 -7.49 -16.88 -3.59
CA GLN A 60 -8.38 -16.77 -2.43
C GLN A 60 -9.69 -16.08 -2.76
N LEU A 61 -9.65 -15.01 -3.57
CA LEU A 61 -10.86 -14.31 -4.04
C LEU A 61 -11.77 -15.26 -4.83
N ALA A 62 -11.19 -16.07 -5.73
CA ALA A 62 -11.94 -17.04 -6.50
C ALA A 62 -12.57 -18.15 -5.63
N ALA A 63 -11.94 -18.50 -4.50
CA ALA A 63 -12.40 -19.53 -3.58
C ALA A 63 -13.31 -19.02 -2.44
N ALA A 64 -13.60 -17.72 -2.38
CA ALA A 64 -14.34 -17.12 -1.27
C ALA A 64 -15.81 -17.63 -1.20
N PRO A 65 -16.26 -18.16 -0.04
CA PRO A 65 -17.55 -18.87 0.07
C PRO A 65 -18.78 -17.95 0.17
N ASP A 66 -18.60 -16.71 0.60
CA ASP A 66 -19.67 -15.74 0.82
C ASP A 66 -19.22 -14.31 0.48
N GLU A 67 -20.17 -13.38 0.51
CA GLU A 67 -19.92 -11.99 0.11
C GLU A 67 -18.96 -11.26 1.06
N THR A 68 -19.03 -11.53 2.36
CA THR A 68 -18.12 -10.92 3.33
C THR A 68 -16.68 -11.38 3.10
N ALA A 69 -16.49 -12.68 2.84
CA ALA A 69 -15.19 -13.24 2.49
C ALA A 69 -14.67 -12.71 1.14
N LYS A 70 -15.56 -12.52 0.15
CA LYS A 70 -15.20 -11.90 -1.14
C LYS A 70 -14.70 -10.48 -0.97
N VAL A 71 -15.39 -9.65 -0.18
CA VAL A 71 -14.97 -8.27 0.08
C VAL A 71 -13.59 -8.24 0.76
N GLY A 72 -13.36 -9.09 1.77
CA GLY A 72 -12.06 -9.19 2.42
C GLY A 72 -10.95 -9.64 1.47
N ALA A 73 -11.21 -10.65 0.63
CA ALA A 73 -10.26 -11.12 -0.36
C ALA A 73 -9.99 -10.06 -1.45
N GLN A 74 -10.99 -9.30 -1.85
CA GLN A 74 -10.86 -8.21 -2.82
C GLN A 74 -9.93 -7.11 -2.30
N ILE A 75 -10.05 -6.72 -1.02
CA ILE A 75 -9.13 -5.75 -0.39
C ILE A 75 -7.67 -6.27 -0.45
N ASN A 76 -7.47 -7.56 -0.21
CA ASN A 76 -6.14 -8.17 -0.25
C ASN A 76 -5.55 -8.17 -1.68
N VAL A 77 -6.38 -8.42 -2.70
CA VAL A 77 -5.98 -8.29 -4.11
C VAL A 77 -5.58 -6.85 -4.41
N GLU A 78 -6.41 -5.87 -4.08
CA GLU A 78 -6.11 -4.45 -4.33
C GLU A 78 -4.82 -3.99 -3.64
N ALA A 79 -4.58 -4.43 -2.40
CA ALA A 79 -3.35 -4.14 -1.68
C ALA A 79 -2.11 -4.76 -2.35
N SER A 80 -2.22 -6.02 -2.77
CA SER A 80 -1.13 -6.73 -3.44
C SER A 80 -0.83 -6.14 -4.82
N GLU A 81 -1.85 -5.74 -5.58
CA GLU A 81 -1.70 -5.06 -6.87
C GLU A 81 -1.01 -3.70 -6.71
N ALA A 82 -1.43 -2.90 -5.73
CA ALA A 82 -0.80 -1.61 -5.43
C ALA A 82 0.68 -1.79 -5.07
N LEU A 83 1.02 -2.83 -4.30
CA LEU A 83 2.39 -3.16 -3.94
C LEU A 83 3.23 -3.57 -5.16
N VAL A 84 2.71 -4.46 -6.00
CA VAL A 84 3.42 -4.86 -7.24
C VAL A 84 3.67 -3.63 -8.11
N LYS A 85 2.65 -2.80 -8.34
CA LYS A 85 2.77 -1.59 -9.15
C LYS A 85 3.74 -0.56 -8.56
N ALA A 86 3.90 -0.50 -7.25
CA ALA A 86 4.86 0.39 -6.61
C ALA A 86 6.31 -0.04 -6.81
N LEU A 87 6.54 -1.32 -7.10
CA LEU A 87 7.86 -1.95 -7.25
C LEU A 87 8.26 -2.18 -8.72
N GLU A 88 7.39 -1.86 -9.68
CA GLU A 88 7.65 -1.83 -11.12
C GLU A 88 8.10 -0.44 -11.59
#